data_AF-A0AAD0L8I2-F1
#
_entry.id   AF-A0AAD0L8I2-F1
#
_cell.length_a   1.000
_cell.length_b   1.000
_cell.length_c   1.000
_cell.angle_alpha   90.00
_cell.angle_beta   90.00
_cell.angle_gamma   90.00
#
_symmetry.space_group_name_H-M   'P 1'
#
loop_
_entity.id
_entity.type
_entity.pdbx_description
1 polymer ?
#
loop_
_entity_poly.entity_id
_entity_poly.type
_entity_poly.pdbx_seq_one_letter_code
_entity_poly.pdbx_strand_id
1 'polypeptide(L)' 'MKTHFAPFTDLDDIEQAPCGTWLGESSELSGDWTMVDCRLCQKRKERIIAAAADGERFIVEQMGDMAAYMRAVDSEP' A
#
# COMPACT_ATOMS: atom_id res chain seq x y z
N MET A 1 2.17 23.07 -2.33
CA MET A 1 1.90 21.66 -2.68
C MET A 1 1.91 20.87 -1.38
N LYS A 2 1.16 19.79 -1.28
CA LYS A 2 1.21 18.89 -0.12
C LYS A 2 1.63 17.52 -0.62
N THR A 3 2.69 16.98 -0.03
CA THR A 3 3.22 15.65 -0.36
C THR A 3 2.62 14.64 0.61
N HIS A 4 1.88 13.70 0.05
CA HIS A 4 1.22 12.60 0.76
C HIS A 4 2.07 11.33 0.68
N PHE A 5 1.99 10.50 1.72
CA PHE A 5 2.66 9.21 1.70
C PHE A 5 1.94 8.24 0.76
N ALA A 6 2.67 7.62 -0.16
CA ALA A 6 2.17 6.57 -1.05
C ALA A 6 3.22 5.43 -1.13
N PRO A 7 2.95 4.25 -0.55
CA PRO A 7 3.92 3.16 -0.50
C PRO A 7 4.03 2.35 -1.80
N PHE A 8 3.13 2.56 -2.77
CA PHE A 8 3.03 1.75 -3.98
C PHE A 8 3.52 2.50 -5.22
N THR A 9 4.03 1.75 -6.20
CA THR A 9 4.63 2.28 -7.44
C THR A 9 3.60 2.66 -8.51
N ASP A 10 2.37 2.18 -8.41
CA ASP A 10 1.28 2.57 -9.32
C ASP A 10 0.52 3.77 -8.72
N LEU A 11 1.01 4.95 -9.06
CA LEU A 11 0.53 6.22 -8.52
C LEU A 11 -0.55 6.86 -9.40
N ASP A 12 -0.74 6.36 -10.62
CA ASP A 12 -1.60 6.98 -11.65
C ASP A 12 -3.11 6.77 -11.38
N ASP A 13 -3.49 5.73 -10.63
CA ASP A 13 -4.90 5.41 -10.29
C ASP A 13 -5.30 5.77 -8.85
N ILE A 14 -4.42 6.42 -8.09
CA ILE A 14 -4.67 6.77 -6.70
C ILE A 14 -5.45 8.10 -6.62
N GLU A 15 -6.77 8.01 -6.41
CA GLU A 15 -7.64 9.18 -6.19
C GLU A 15 -7.60 9.69 -4.74
N GLN A 16 -7.23 8.82 -3.80
CA GLN A 16 -7.20 9.14 -2.37
C GLN A 16 -5.92 8.59 -1.73
N ALA A 17 -5.19 9.47 -1.05
CA ALA A 17 -4.01 9.06 -0.29
C ALA A 17 -4.41 8.14 0.90
N PRO A 18 -3.50 7.27 1.37
CA PRO A 18 -3.69 6.43 2.57
C PRO A 18 -4.13 7.17 3.84
N CYS A 19 -3.86 8.49 3.92
CA CYS A 19 -4.35 9.31 5.02
C CYS A 19 -5.86 9.64 4.92
N GLY A 20 -6.54 9.27 3.84
CA GLY A 20 -7.96 9.54 3.55
C GLY A 20 -8.22 10.88 2.87
N THR A 21 -7.19 11.55 2.36
CA THR A 21 -7.33 12.83 1.65
C THR A 21 -7.48 12.56 0.17
N TRP A 22 -8.53 13.10 -0.45
CA TRP A 22 -8.69 13.11 -1.90
C TRP A 22 -7.57 13.92 -2.55
N LEU A 23 -6.93 13.32 -3.53
CA LEU A 23 -5.84 13.90 -4.29
C LEU A 23 -6.43 14.75 -5.42
N GLY A 24 -5.66 15.76 -5.81
CA GLY A 24 -5.99 16.63 -6.94
C GLY A 24 -4.70 17.17 -7.55
N GLU A 25 -4.83 18.02 -8.57
CA GLU A 25 -3.71 18.49 -9.41
C GLU A 25 -2.50 19.10 -8.66
N SER A 26 -2.71 19.57 -7.41
CA SER A 26 -1.66 20.18 -6.57
C SER A 26 -1.10 19.26 -5.48
N SER A 27 -1.55 18.01 -5.43
CA SER A 27 -1.10 17.00 -4.48
C SER A 27 0.09 16.24 -5.06
N GLU A 28 1.10 16.02 -4.25
CA GLU A 28 2.24 15.18 -4.60
C GLU A 28 2.19 13.89 -3.80
N LEU A 29 2.88 12.85 -4.29
CA LEU A 29 2.99 11.56 -3.63
C LEU A 29 4.45 11.20 -3.44
N SER A 30 4.77 10.57 -2.31
CA SER A 30 6.10 10.06 -2.02
C SER A 30 6.05 8.80 -1.18
N GLY A 31 6.89 7.83 -1.52
CA GLY A 31 7.17 6.67 -0.66
C GLY A 31 8.17 6.97 0.46
N ASP A 32 8.77 8.16 0.48
CA ASP A 32 9.74 8.56 1.49
C ASP A 32 9.09 9.46 2.55
N TRP A 33 9.00 8.97 3.78
CA TRP A 33 8.46 9.73 4.91
C TRP A 33 9.21 11.04 5.19
N THR A 34 10.48 11.19 4.78
CA THR A 34 11.20 12.47 4.96
C THR A 34 10.70 13.55 4.01
N MET A 35 10.05 13.17 2.91
CA MET A 35 9.49 14.06 1.90
C MET A 35 8.00 14.37 2.14
N VAL A 36 7.37 13.71 3.11
CA VAL A 36 5.93 13.85 3.40
C VAL A 36 5.67 15.03 4.34
N ASP A 37 5.06 16.09 3.80
CA ASP A 37 4.66 17.28 4.56
C ASP A 37 3.18 17.28 5.00
N CYS A 38 2.39 16.28 4.56
CA CYS A 38 0.99 16.17 4.93
C CYS A 38 0.81 15.81 6.41
N ARG A 39 0.26 16.76 7.19
CA ARG A 39 0.00 16.58 8.63
C ARG A 39 -0.91 15.38 8.95
N LEU A 40 -1.84 15.02 8.08
CA LEU A 40 -2.69 13.85 8.27
C LEU A 40 -1.90 12.55 8.07
N CYS A 41 -1.01 12.49 7.08
CA CYS A 41 -0.08 11.37 6.91
C CYS A 41 0.81 11.23 8.15
N GLN A 42 1.41 12.33 8.62
CA GLN A 42 2.28 12.32 9.81
C GLN A 42 1.52 11.84 11.06
N LYS A 43 0.31 12.36 11.30
CA LYS A 43 -0.52 11.93 12.45
C LYS A 43 -0.95 10.47 12.38
N ARG A 44 -1.14 9.92 11.17
CA ARG A 44 -1.61 8.55 10.94
C ARG A 44 -0.46 7.61 10.54
N LYS A 45 0.80 8.01 10.69
CA LYS A 45 1.98 7.29 10.18
C LYS A 45 2.00 5.82 10.60
N GLU A 46 1.89 5.55 11.89
CA GLU A 46 1.90 4.17 12.42
C GLU A 46 0.75 3.33 11.84
N ARG A 47 -0.45 3.89 11.76
CA ARG A 47 -1.61 3.21 11.17
C ARG A 47 -1.42 2.94 9.68
N ILE A 48 -0.83 3.88 8.94
CA ILE A 48 -0.57 3.74 7.50
C ILE A 48 0.48 2.64 7.27
N ILE A 49 1.55 2.61 8.07
CA ILE A 49 2.59 1.58 8.01
C ILE A 49 1.99 0.21 8.36
N ALA A 50 1.18 0.11 9.42
CA ALA A 50 0.53 -1.13 9.81
C ALA A 50 -0.41 -1.64 8.71
N ALA A 51 -1.23 -0.76 8.12
CA ALA A 51 -2.13 -1.15 7.03
C ALA A 51 -1.38 -1.64 5.78
N ALA A 52 -0.23 -1.03 5.44
CA ALA A 52 0.62 -1.49 4.36
C ALA A 52 1.21 -2.87 4.65
N ALA A 53 1.72 -3.09 5.86
CA ALA A 53 2.26 -4.39 6.28
C ALA A 53 1.19 -5.49 6.33
N ASP A 54 -0.02 -5.16 6.81
CA ASP A 54 -1.15 -6.10 6.82
C ASP A 54 -1.56 -6.51 5.40
N GLY A 55 -1.57 -5.56 4.46
CA GLY A 55 -1.82 -5.83 3.06
C GLY A 55 -0.76 -6.74 2.44
N GLU A 56 0.52 -6.50 2.71
CA GLU A 56 1.62 -7.34 2.23
C GLU A 56 1.52 -8.77 2.77
N ARG A 57 1.26 -8.93 4.07
CA ARG A 57 1.06 -10.26 4.67
C ARG A 57 -0.09 -11.02 4.01
N PHE A 58 -1.21 -10.36 3.77
CA PHE A 58 -2.36 -10.97 3.12
C PHE A 58 -2.06 -11.43 1.68
N ILE A 59 -1.28 -10.64 0.92
CA ILE A 59 -0.85 -11.02 -0.43
C ILE A 59 0.06 -12.25 -0.37
N VAL A 60 1.04 -12.26 0.53
CA VAL A 60 1.97 -13.38 0.70
C VAL A 60 1.24 -14.66 1.12
N GLU A 61 0.29 -14.56 2.05
CA GLU A 61 -0.55 -15.69 2.49
C GLU A 61 -1.33 -16.29 1.30
N GLN A 62 -2.04 -15.47 0.53
CA GLN A 62 -2.77 -15.95 -0.65
C GLN A 62 -1.86 -16.59 -1.71
N MET A 63 -0.68 -16.02 -1.96
CA MET A 63 0.30 -16.62 -2.88
C MET A 63 0.77 -17.98 -2.35
N GLY A 64 0.96 -18.11 -1.04
CA GLY A 64 1.30 -19.37 -0.37
C GLY A 64 0.22 -20.43 -0.54
N ASP A 65 -1.05 -20.06 -0.33
CA ASP A 65 -2.20 -20.94 -0.51
C ASP A 65 -2.31 -21.42 -1.97
N MET A 66 -2.12 -20.51 -2.93
CA MET A 66 -2.10 -20.86 -4.35
C MET A 66 -0.96 -21.84 -4.68
N ALA A 67 0.24 -21.61 -4.14
CA ALA A 67 1.37 -22.51 -4.34
C ALA A 67 1.13 -23.90 -3.71
N ALA A 68 0.45 -23.97 -2.55
CA ALA A 68 0.06 -25.23 -1.94
C ALA A 68 -0.94 -26.00 -2.82
N TYR A 69 -1.94 -25.30 -3.35
CA TYR A 69 -2.93 -25.87 -4.26
C TYR A 69 -2.28 -26.46 -5.54
N MET A 70 -1.40 -25.70 -6.21
CA MET A 70 -0.75 -26.15 -7.45
C MET A 70 0.05 -27.44 -7.24
N ARG A 71 0.78 -27.54 -6.12
CA ARG A 71 1.51 -28.77 -5.77
C ARG A 71 0.57 -29.95 -5.54
N ALA A 72 -0.60 -29.73 -4.95
CA ALA A 72 -1.58 -30.78 -4.72
C ALA A 72 -2.15 -31.30 -6.04
N VAL A 73 -2.53 -30.40 -6.96
CA VAL A 73 -3.02 -30.74 -8.31
C VAL A 73 -1.98 -31.50 -9.12
N ASP A 74 -0.71 -31.07 -9.08
CA ASP A 74 0.38 -31.75 -9.81
C ASP A 74 0.71 -33.14 -9.23
N SER A 75 0.22 -33.46 -8.02
CA SER A 75 0.44 -34.73 -7.33
C SER A 75 -0.73 -35.72 -7.48
N GLU A 76 -1.81 -35.35 -8.17
CA GLU A 76 -2.92 -36.25 -8.49
C GLU A 76 -2.56 -37.15 -9.71
N PRO A 77 -2.72 -38.48 -9.62
CA PRO A 77 -2.33 -39.43 -10.66
C PRO A 77 -3.26 -39.50 -11.87
#